data_AF-A0A1A7YIN3-F1
#
_entry.id   AF-A0A1A7YIN3-F1
#
_cell.length_a   1.000
_cell.length_b   1.000
_cell.length_c   1.000
_cell.angle_alpha   90.00
_cell.angle_beta   90.00
_cell.angle_gamma   90.00
#
_symmetry.space_group_name_H-M   'P 1'
#
loop_
_entity.id
_entity.type
_entity.pdbx_description
1 polymer ?
#
loop_
_entity_poly.entity_id
_entity_poly.type
_entity_poly.pdbx_seq_one_letter_code
_entity_poly.pdbx_strand_id
1 'polypeptide(L)'
;ITLKVLDDEVPEERSEYQLSLTSATPGLEISPTARHARITMAASDQPYGLFSFTQLQLRVKEEEGTVNVTVNRSFGSLGRVWVTYETSGDTAVSGT
;
A
#
# COMPACT_ATOMS: atom_id res chain seq x y z
N ILE A 1 -17.63 -6.59 24.91
CA ILE A 1 -16.42 -7.18 24.28
C ILE A 1 -15.59 -6.04 23.72
N THR A 2 -14.27 -6.09 23.90
CA THR A 2 -13.35 -5.11 23.30
C THR A 2 -12.43 -5.88 22.37
N LEU A 3 -12.43 -5.49 21.09
CA LEU A 3 -11.52 -6.02 20.08
C LEU A 3 -10.35 -5.06 19.95
N LYS A 4 -9.13 -5.59 19.92
CA LYS A 4 -7.91 -4.80 19.68
C LYS A 4 -7.30 -5.24 18.37
N VAL A 5 -6.89 -4.25 17.58
CA VAL A 5 -6.05 -4.47 16.40
C VAL A 5 -4.60 -4.52 16.87
N LEU A 6 -3.80 -5.38 16.24
CA LEU A 6 -2.35 -5.38 16.43
C LEU A 6 -1.77 -4.38 15.44
N ASP A 7 -1.08 -3.37 15.95
CA ASP A 7 -0.35 -2.41 15.15
C ASP A 7 1.07 -2.96 14.95
N ASP A 8 1.49 -3.10 13.71
CA ASP A 8 2.85 -3.48 13.33
C ASP A 8 3.27 -2.71 12.06
N GLU A 9 4.33 -3.16 11.39
CA GLU A 9 4.88 -2.49 10.20
C GLU A 9 4.68 -3.35 8.94
N VAL A 10 3.82 -4.37 9.00
CA VAL A 10 3.54 -5.27 7.88
C VAL A 10 2.50 -4.61 6.96
N PRO A 11 2.81 -4.40 5.67
CA PRO A 11 1.87 -3.79 4.75
C PRO A 11 0.62 -4.65 4.53
N GLU A 12 -0.56 -4.06 4.72
CA GLU A 12 -1.84 -4.78 4.67
C GLU A 12 -2.88 -4.08 3.78
N GLU A 13 -3.66 -4.89 3.07
CA GLU A 13 -4.82 -4.42 2.31
C GLU A 13 -6.06 -4.30 3.20
N ARG A 14 -7.01 -3.47 2.75
CA ARG A 14 -8.33 -3.34 3.39
C ARG A 14 -8.96 -4.72 3.53
N SER A 15 -9.40 -5.03 4.75
CA SER A 15 -10.03 -6.31 5.08
C SER A 15 -11.36 -6.10 5.77
N GLU A 16 -12.30 -7.03 5.58
CA GLU A 16 -13.60 -7.01 6.23
C GLU A 16 -13.83 -8.29 7.02
N TYR A 17 -14.23 -8.14 8.28
CA TYR A 17 -14.52 -9.23 9.20
C TYR A 17 -15.96 -9.13 9.69
N GLN A 18 -16.53 -10.27 10.07
CA GLN A 18 -17.87 -10.35 10.61
C GLN A 18 -17.85 -10.94 12.03
N LEU A 19 -18.31 -10.15 13.00
CA LEU A 19 -18.60 -10.64 14.34
C LEU A 19 -20.04 -11.17 14.38
N SER A 20 -20.23 -12.39 14.88
CA SER A 20 -21.54 -13.05 14.92
C SER A 20 -21.91 -13.45 16.35
N LEU A 21 -23.13 -13.15 16.77
CA LEU A 21 -23.71 -13.69 18.00
C LEU A 21 -24.19 -15.12 17.73
N THR A 22 -23.73 -16.09 18.53
CA THR A 22 -24.00 -17.52 18.32
C THR A 22 -24.94 -18.14 19.35
N SER A 23 -25.05 -17.53 20.54
CA SER A 23 -25.93 -18.02 21.61
C SER A 23 -26.43 -16.86 22.47
N ALA A 24 -27.62 -17.03 23.05
CA ALA A 24 -28.19 -16.16 24.06
C ALA A 24 -28.57 -16.97 25.29
N THR A 25 -28.79 -16.29 26.42
CA THR A 25 -29.32 -16.91 27.64
C THR A 25 -30.66 -17.59 27.33
N PRO A 26 -30.96 -18.78 27.91
CA PRO A 26 -32.23 -19.45 27.68
C PRO A 26 -33.44 -18.52 27.91
N GLY A 27 -34.39 -18.53 26.97
CA GLY A 27 -35.55 -17.64 26.97
C GLY A 27 -35.35 -16.30 26.27
N LEU A 28 -34.15 -16.02 25.75
CA LEU A 28 -33.87 -14.88 24.87
C LEU A 28 -33.60 -15.34 23.43
N GLU A 29 -34.01 -14.53 22.47
CA GLU A 29 -33.74 -14.75 21.05
C GLU A 29 -32.73 -13.74 20.51
N ILE A 30 -31.86 -14.20 19.62
CA ILE A 30 -30.96 -13.31 18.88
C ILE A 30 -31.74 -12.76 17.69
N SER A 31 -31.82 -11.43 17.60
CA SER A 31 -32.43 -10.76 16.43
C SER A 31 -31.76 -11.19 15.12
N PRO A 32 -32.51 -11.70 14.12
CA PRO A 32 -31.95 -12.12 12.84
C PRO A 32 -31.23 -10.98 12.08
N THR A 33 -31.66 -9.73 12.29
CA THR A 33 -31.12 -8.55 11.61
C THR A 33 -29.98 -7.89 12.38
N ALA A 34 -29.87 -8.11 13.69
CA ALA A 34 -28.83 -7.54 14.54
C ALA A 34 -27.83 -8.59 15.08
N ARG A 35 -27.82 -9.80 14.51
CA ARG A 35 -26.89 -10.88 14.93
C ARG A 35 -25.45 -10.71 14.44
N HIS A 36 -25.22 -9.80 13.49
CA HIS A 36 -23.91 -9.57 12.89
C HIS A 36 -23.46 -8.12 13.04
N ALA A 37 -22.17 -7.92 13.30
CA ALA A 37 -21.50 -6.63 13.17
C ALA A 37 -20.37 -6.75 12.15
N ARG A 38 -20.28 -5.80 11.22
CA ARG A 38 -19.19 -5.72 10.25
C ARG A 38 -18.06 -4.89 10.82
N ILE A 39 -16.84 -5.41 10.75
CA ILE A 39 -15.61 -4.75 11.18
C ILE A 39 -14.80 -4.50 9.91
N THR A 40 -14.53 -3.23 9.61
CA THR A 40 -13.66 -2.85 8.49
C THR A 40 -12.29 -2.48 9.03
N MET A 41 -11.27 -3.21 8.59
CA MET A 41 -9.87 -2.82 8.76
C MET A 41 -9.44 -2.04 7.53
N ALA A 42 -8.97 -0.81 7.76
CA ALA A 42 -8.38 0.00 6.70
C ALA A 42 -7.05 -0.61 6.24
N ALA A 43 -6.58 -0.21 5.07
CA ALA A 43 -5.23 -0.53 4.64
C ALA A 43 -4.20 0.27 5.48
N SER A 44 -3.05 -0.35 5.74
CA SER A 44 -1.97 0.15 6.61
C SER A 44 -0.60 -0.04 5.95
N ASP A 45 0.38 0.74 6.40
CA ASP A 45 1.81 0.63 6.04
C ASP A 45 2.11 0.65 4.54
N GLN A 46 1.32 1.43 3.82
CA GLN A 46 1.44 1.67 2.39
C GLN A 46 1.57 0.35 1.61
N PRO A 47 0.49 -0.46 1.51
CA PRO A 47 0.58 -1.83 0.99
C PRO A 47 1.17 -1.92 -0.42
N TYR A 48 0.91 -0.91 -1.24
CA TYR A 48 1.39 -0.82 -2.62
C TYR A 48 2.74 -0.09 -2.75
N GLY A 49 3.34 0.31 -1.64
CA GLY A 49 4.65 0.95 -1.57
C GLY A 49 4.64 2.43 -1.92
N LEU A 50 5.76 3.07 -1.60
CA LEU A 50 6.09 4.44 -1.97
C LEU A 50 7.25 4.42 -2.97
N PHE A 51 7.15 5.20 -4.05
CA PHE A 51 8.14 5.21 -5.13
C PHE A 51 8.92 6.51 -5.11
N SER A 52 10.25 6.40 -5.17
CA SER A 52 11.15 7.55 -5.22
C SER A 52 12.40 7.24 -6.01
N PHE A 53 13.06 8.26 -6.56
CA PHE A 53 14.41 8.08 -7.08
C PHE A 53 15.38 7.87 -5.94
N THR A 54 16.35 6.97 -6.12
CA THR A 54 17.42 6.76 -5.13
C THR A 54 18.34 7.97 -4.99
N GLN A 55 18.40 8.81 -6.04
CA GLN A 55 19.25 9.98 -6.13
C GLN A 55 18.45 11.16 -6.69
N LEU A 56 18.60 12.33 -6.06
CA LEU A 56 17.99 13.57 -6.54
C LEU A 56 18.76 14.21 -7.70
N GLN A 57 20.06 13.92 -7.80
CA GLN A 57 20.92 14.40 -8.88
C GLN A 57 21.91 13.29 -9.25
N LEU A 58 22.08 13.10 -10.55
CA LEU A 58 23.09 12.24 -11.14
C LEU A 58 24.07 13.12 -11.94
N ARG A 59 25.36 12.85 -11.80
CA ARG A 59 26.41 13.47 -12.60
C ARG A 59 27.10 12.37 -13.38
N VAL A 60 26.95 12.42 -14.69
CA VAL A 60 27.52 11.46 -15.63
C VAL A 60 28.35 12.22 -16.64
N LYS A 61 29.33 11.54 -17.22
CA LYS A 61 30.10 12.10 -18.32
C LYS A 61 29.49 11.65 -19.64
N GLU A 62 29.58 12.49 -20.67
CA GLU A 62 28.95 12.21 -21.97
C GLU A 62 29.50 10.94 -22.61
N GLU A 63 30.77 10.58 -22.33
CA GLU A 63 31.39 9.35 -22.83
C GLU A 63 30.79 8.04 -22.26
N GLU A 64 29.99 8.10 -21.18
CA GLU A 64 29.34 6.91 -20.63
C GLU A 64 28.20 6.40 -21.52
N GLY A 65 27.61 7.26 -22.35
CA GLY A 65 26.58 6.95 -23.35
C GLY A 65 25.21 6.51 -22.80
N THR A 66 25.16 5.86 -21.63
CA THR A 66 23.94 5.43 -20.95
C THR A 66 24.07 5.61 -19.45
N VAL A 67 22.94 5.92 -18.78
CA VAL A 67 22.87 6.07 -17.32
C VAL A 67 21.72 5.25 -16.76
N ASN A 68 21.97 4.57 -15.64
CA ASN A 68 20.92 3.88 -14.89
C ASN A 68 20.31 4.83 -13.85
N VAL A 69 19.03 5.16 -14.03
CA VAL A 69 18.25 5.90 -13.03
C VAL A 69 17.41 4.90 -12.25
N THR A 70 17.66 4.77 -10.95
CA THR A 70 16.99 3.77 -10.12
C THR A 70 15.78 4.37 -9.41
N VAL A 71 14.62 3.71 -9.54
CA VAL A 71 13.43 3.97 -8.73
C VAL A 71 13.37 2.93 -7.62
N ASN A 72 13.33 3.39 -6.38
CA ASN A 72 13.15 2.56 -5.21
C ASN A 72 11.66 2.48 -4.83
N ARG A 73 11.17 1.27 -4.54
CA ARG A 73 9.86 1.03 -3.94
C ARG A 73 10.06 0.66 -2.46
N SER A 74 9.66 1.52 -1.54
CA SER A 74 9.77 1.29 -0.09
C SER A 74 8.42 0.99 0.57
N PHE A 75 8.44 0.56 1.83
CA PHE A 75 7.28 0.14 2.63
C PHE A 75 6.64 -1.14 2.06
N GLY A 76 5.48 -1.05 1.40
CA GLY A 76 4.82 -2.19 0.80
C GLY A 76 5.33 -2.63 -0.57
N SER A 77 5.20 -3.94 -0.82
CA SER A 77 5.47 -4.56 -2.12
C SER A 77 4.27 -5.32 -2.67
N LEU A 78 3.09 -5.19 -2.05
CA LEU A 78 1.90 -5.93 -2.44
C LEU A 78 1.42 -5.50 -3.83
N GLY A 79 0.92 -6.49 -4.57
CA GLY A 79 0.34 -6.29 -5.88
C GLY A 79 1.33 -5.83 -6.97
N ARG A 80 0.79 -5.73 -8.17
CA ARG A 80 1.48 -5.17 -9.34
C ARG A 80 1.06 -3.72 -9.50
N VAL A 81 2.04 -2.85 -9.70
CA VAL A 81 1.86 -1.42 -9.93
C VAL A 81 2.41 -1.02 -11.30
N TRP A 82 1.85 0.02 -11.89
CA TRP A 82 2.37 0.65 -13.10
C TRP A 82 3.01 1.97 -12.73
N VAL A 83 4.28 2.15 -13.08
CA VAL A 83 5.02 3.40 -12.88
C VAL A 83 5.45 3.91 -14.24
N THR A 84 4.98 5.10 -14.59
CA THR A 84 5.34 5.79 -15.84
C THR A 84 6.45 6.80 -15.56
N TYR A 85 7.32 7.02 -16.53
CA TYR A 85 8.37 8.04 -16.46
C TYR A 85 8.38 8.87 -17.73
N GLU A 86 8.92 10.07 -17.63
CA GLU A 86 9.19 10.97 -18.74
C GLU A 86 10.52 11.67 -18.52
N THR A 87 11.11 12.17 -19.61
CA THR A 87 12.34 12.96 -19.57
C THR A 87 12.08 14.33 -20.17
N SER A 88 12.56 15.38 -19.51
CA SER A 88 12.56 16.73 -20.04
C SER A 88 13.99 17.26 -20.13
N GLY A 89 14.29 17.92 -21.25
CA GLY A 89 15.56 18.64 -21.41
C GLY A 89 15.47 20.00 -20.75
N ASP A 90 16.50 20.36 -20.00
CA ASP A 90 16.74 21.74 -19.55
C ASP A 90 17.82 22.37 -20.45
N THR A 91 19.09 22.29 -20.04
CA THR A 91 20.22 22.71 -20.89
C THR A 91 20.64 21.64 -21.91
N ALA A 92 20.22 20.39 -21.72
CA ALA A 92 20.52 19.28 -22.62
C ALA A 92 19.40 19.08 -23.65
N VAL A 93 19.78 18.79 -24.89
CA VAL A 93 18.84 18.53 -25.99
C VAL A 93 18.80 17.04 -26.28
N SER A 94 17.61 16.48 -26.51
CA SER A 94 17.47 15.08 -26.92
C SER A 94 18.27 14.83 -28.19
N GLY A 95 19.03 13.74 -28.21
CA GLY A 95 19.77 13.30 -29.40
C GLY A 95 18.84 13.02 -30.58
N THR A 96 19.37 13.19 -31.79
CA THR A 96 18.75 12.84 -33.08
C THR A 96 19.07 11.41 -33.48
#